data_AF-A0A0H2ZF99-F1
#
_entry.id   AF-A0A0H2ZF99-F1
#
_cell.length_a   1.000
_cell.length_b   1.000
_cell.length_c   1.000
_cell.angle_alpha   90.00
_cell.angle_beta   90.00
_cell.angle_gamma   90.00
#
_symmetry.space_group_name_H-M   'P 1'
#
loop_
_entity.id
_entity.type
_entity.pdbx_description
1 polymer ?
#
loop_
_entity_poly.entity_id
_entity_poly.type
_entity_poly.pdbx_seq_one_letter_code
_entity_poly.pdbx_strand_id
1 'polypeptide(L)'
;MGVGSGGCMVGRWSAWIVAVAICLMVGDATAAGWRSANFRVYSGDYNGDGQPDLYLKAVTSVVVVGGEVATPIPLLPPLKNVVLLRNGASYSALYDPPAADLNAVAWTAAPYQSFIGDLNRDGILDLVLQPNDSSDSLLIVSGNPSAHGVLQVASGTGR
;
A
#
# COMPACT_ATOMS: atom_id res chain seq x y z
N MET A 1 -50.69 -23.17 48.61
CA MET A 1 -49.72 -22.14 49.05
C MET A 1 -48.34 -22.71 48.79
N GLY A 2 -47.50 -21.96 48.08
CA GLY A 2 -46.38 -22.50 47.31
C GLY A 2 -45.18 -22.98 48.13
N VAL A 3 -44.35 -23.77 47.46
CA VAL A 3 -42.88 -23.76 47.25
C VAL A 3 -42.62 -25.04 46.43
N GLY A 4 -41.82 -25.12 45.37
CA GLY A 4 -40.61 -24.42 44.99
C GLY A 4 -39.54 -25.49 44.74
N SER A 5 -38.94 -25.47 43.54
CA SER A 5 -37.61 -26.02 43.19
C SER A 5 -37.48 -27.43 42.59
N GLY A 6 -36.89 -27.47 41.39
CA GLY A 6 -35.81 -28.42 41.05
C GLY A 6 -36.09 -29.45 39.95
N GLY A 7 -35.26 -29.46 38.90
CA GLY A 7 -35.11 -30.59 37.96
C GLY A 7 -35.01 -30.14 36.51
N CYS A 8 -33.81 -29.84 35.98
CA CYS A 8 -32.89 -30.75 35.30
C CYS A 8 -33.08 -30.82 33.76
N MET A 9 -32.38 -29.88 33.10
CA MET A 9 -31.65 -30.05 31.85
C MET A 9 -31.26 -31.52 31.50
N VAL A 10 -31.43 -31.93 30.25
CA VAL A 10 -30.35 -32.05 29.23
C VAL A 10 -30.91 -32.74 27.98
N GLY A 11 -30.66 -32.11 26.83
CA GLY A 11 -31.13 -32.53 25.52
C GLY A 11 -30.42 -33.76 24.95
N ARG A 12 -31.17 -34.49 24.14
CA ARG A 12 -30.70 -35.60 23.28
C ARG A 12 -30.85 -35.17 21.84
N TRP A 13 -29.75 -34.80 21.17
CA TRP A 13 -29.68 -34.80 19.72
C TRP A 13 -28.28 -35.26 19.30
N SER A 14 -28.18 -36.56 19.02
CA SER A 14 -26.99 -37.18 18.47
C SER A 14 -26.82 -36.81 17.01
N ALA A 15 -25.57 -36.55 16.66
CA ALA A 15 -25.07 -36.08 15.37
C ALA A 15 -25.35 -37.03 14.21
N TRP A 16 -25.56 -36.44 13.03
CA TRP A 16 -25.24 -37.07 11.75
C TRP A 16 -24.23 -36.17 11.03
N ILE A 17 -23.06 -36.77 10.78
CA ILE A 17 -21.96 -36.23 9.99
C ILE A 17 -22.42 -36.12 8.54
N VAL A 18 -22.44 -34.90 8.01
CA VAL A 18 -22.42 -34.69 6.55
C VAL A 18 -21.00 -34.24 6.22
N ALA A 19 -20.27 -35.12 5.54
CA ALA A 19 -18.94 -34.83 5.02
C ALA A 19 -19.06 -33.70 3.99
N VAL A 20 -18.65 -32.49 4.39
CA VAL A 20 -18.47 -31.39 3.45
C VAL A 20 -17.15 -31.64 2.74
N ALA A 21 -17.22 -32.00 1.46
CA ALA A 21 -16.07 -31.99 0.57
C ALA A 21 -15.57 -30.53 0.47
N ILE A 22 -14.51 -30.21 1.21
CA ILE A 22 -13.75 -28.99 1.03
C ILE A 22 -12.98 -29.15 -0.29
N CYS A 23 -13.54 -28.60 -1.36
CA CYS A 23 -12.79 -28.32 -2.57
C CYS A 23 -11.71 -27.28 -2.19
N LEU A 24 -10.47 -27.74 -2.05
CA LEU A 24 -9.31 -26.86 -1.93
C LEU A 24 -9.17 -26.14 -3.27
N MET A 25 -9.75 -24.95 -3.35
CA MET A 25 -9.36 -23.97 -4.34
C MET A 25 -7.91 -23.59 -4.00
N VAL A 26 -6.95 -24.31 -4.59
CA VAL A 26 -5.58 -23.80 -4.72
C VAL A 26 -5.72 -22.66 -5.72
N GLY A 27 -6.09 -21.47 -5.22
CA GLY A 27 -5.83 -20.27 -5.97
C GLY A 27 -4.32 -20.21 -6.13
N ASP A 28 -3.84 -20.15 -7.36
CA ASP A 28 -2.46 -19.84 -7.65
C ASP A 28 -2.11 -18.56 -6.88
N ALA A 29 -1.43 -18.72 -5.75
CA ALA A 29 -0.78 -17.60 -5.11
C ALA A 29 0.37 -17.27 -6.04
N THR A 30 0.11 -16.47 -7.07
CA THR A 30 1.16 -15.66 -7.66
C THR A 30 1.75 -14.92 -6.46
N ALA A 31 2.94 -15.32 -6.04
CA ALA A 31 3.68 -14.54 -5.08
C ALA A 31 3.73 -13.15 -5.69
N ALA A 32 2.98 -12.19 -5.12
CA ALA A 32 3.05 -10.80 -5.53
C ALA A 32 4.55 -10.48 -5.55
N GLY A 33 5.10 -10.31 -6.74
CA GLY A 33 6.54 -10.22 -6.91
C GLY A 33 6.98 -8.93 -6.27
N TRP A 34 7.41 -8.99 -5.01
CA TRP A 34 7.92 -7.83 -4.31
C TRP A 34 9.20 -7.39 -5.01
N ARG A 35 9.17 -6.21 -5.61
CA ARG A 35 10.35 -5.62 -6.25
C ARG A 35 10.64 -4.30 -5.57
N SER A 36 11.92 -4.01 -5.35
CA SER A 36 12.33 -2.67 -4.93
C SER A 36 11.87 -1.68 -5.99
N ALA A 37 11.13 -0.67 -5.55
CA ALA A 37 10.65 0.37 -6.42
C ALA A 37 11.77 1.39 -6.61
N ASN A 38 11.95 1.88 -7.83
CA ASN A 38 12.88 2.98 -8.08
C ASN A 38 12.16 4.32 -7.82
N PHE A 39 11.79 4.56 -6.57
CA PHE A 39 11.15 5.80 -6.11
C PHE A 39 12.01 6.49 -5.06
N ARG A 40 12.08 7.81 -5.15
CA ARG A 40 12.65 8.64 -4.08
C ARG A 40 11.51 9.30 -3.32
N VAL A 41 11.58 9.19 -1.99
CA VAL A 41 10.58 9.76 -1.09
C VAL A 41 11.17 11.00 -0.45
N TYR A 42 10.42 12.09 -0.49
CA TYR A 42 10.77 13.35 0.14
C TYR A 42 9.66 13.78 1.09
N SER A 43 10.00 14.59 2.09
CA SER A 43 9.05 15.25 2.98
C SER A 43 9.16 16.77 2.85
N GLY A 44 8.02 17.45 2.91
CA GLY A 44 7.88 18.91 2.76
C GLY A 44 6.41 19.30 2.91
N ASP A 45 6.12 20.60 3.04
CA ASP A 45 4.74 21.10 3.15
C ASP A 45 4.29 21.60 1.77
N TYR A 46 3.47 20.80 1.08
CA TYR A 46 3.06 21.09 -0.30
C TYR A 46 1.86 22.03 -0.36
N ASN A 47 0.91 21.89 0.56
CA ASN A 47 -0.33 22.66 0.57
C ASN A 47 -0.29 23.90 1.50
N GLY A 48 0.80 24.08 2.25
CA GLY A 48 1.01 25.23 3.15
C GLY A 48 0.22 25.13 4.45
N ASP A 49 -0.20 23.93 4.87
CA ASP A 49 -1.01 23.71 6.07
C ASP A 49 -0.18 23.52 7.35
N GLY A 50 1.15 23.51 7.23
CA GLY A 50 2.10 23.34 8.34
C GLY A 50 2.32 21.89 8.77
N GLN A 51 1.72 20.91 8.10
CA GLN A 51 2.00 19.49 8.29
C GLN A 51 2.95 18.96 7.19
N PRO A 52 3.83 18.00 7.52
CA PRO A 52 4.74 17.43 6.53
C PRO A 52 4.01 16.45 5.60
N ASP A 53 3.89 16.81 4.33
CA ASP A 53 3.45 15.95 3.23
C ASP A 53 4.61 15.06 2.75
N LEU A 54 4.29 14.03 1.95
CA LEU A 54 5.28 13.17 1.31
C LEU A 54 5.21 13.28 -0.22
N TYR A 55 6.35 13.48 -0.86
CA TYR A 55 6.49 13.47 -2.32
C TYR A 55 7.19 12.20 -2.79
N LEU A 56 6.48 11.44 -3.63
CA LEU A 56 6.93 10.21 -4.25
C LEU A 56 7.37 10.53 -5.68
N LYS A 57 8.68 10.65 -5.85
CA LYS A 57 9.31 10.95 -7.13
C LYS A 57 9.62 9.67 -7.87
N ALA A 58 9.00 9.50 -9.02
CA ALA A 58 9.24 8.37 -9.89
C ALA A 58 10.62 8.49 -10.57
N VAL A 59 11.43 7.43 -10.54
CA VAL A 59 12.73 7.38 -11.22
C VAL A 59 12.66 6.44 -12.41
N THR A 60 12.83 6.98 -13.61
CA THR A 60 12.95 6.19 -14.84
C THR A 60 14.24 5.38 -14.82
N SER A 61 14.12 4.07 -15.06
CA SER A 61 15.26 3.17 -15.21
C SER A 61 15.50 2.92 -16.70
N VAL A 62 16.75 2.77 -17.14
CA VAL A 62 17.07 2.48 -18.54
C VAL A 62 17.68 1.09 -18.63
N VAL A 63 17.17 0.26 -19.52
CA VAL A 63 17.79 -1.03 -19.87
C VAL A 63 18.49 -0.87 -21.20
N VAL A 64 19.77 -1.25 -21.26
CA VAL A 64 20.53 -1.36 -22.50
C VAL A 64 20.44 -2.81 -22.96
N VAL A 65 19.79 -3.06 -24.10
CA VAL A 65 19.75 -4.39 -24.71
C VAL A 65 20.86 -4.46 -25.76
N GLY A 66 21.72 -5.46 -25.64
CA GLY A 66 22.92 -5.61 -26.47
C GLY A 66 22.61 -6.17 -27.87
N GLY A 67 23.00 -5.39 -28.89
CA GLY A 67 23.17 -5.74 -30.31
C GLY A 67 24.27 -4.84 -30.91
N GLU A 68 24.47 -4.82 -32.24
CA GLU A 68 25.46 -3.94 -32.90
C GLU A 68 25.24 -2.43 -32.64
N VAL A 69 24.04 -2.05 -32.18
CA VAL A 69 23.74 -0.70 -31.67
C VAL A 69 23.06 -0.85 -30.32
N ALA A 70 23.67 -0.28 -29.27
CA ALA A 70 23.07 -0.18 -27.96
C ALA A 70 21.92 0.84 -27.99
N THR A 71 20.67 0.38 -28.05
CA THR A 71 19.50 1.24 -27.90
C THR A 71 19.04 1.23 -26.44
N PRO A 72 19.09 2.38 -25.73
CA PRO A 72 18.56 2.45 -24.38
C PRO A 72 17.03 2.43 -24.44
N ILE A 73 16.39 1.48 -23.74
CA ILE A 73 14.94 1.42 -23.59
C ILE A 73 14.59 2.00 -22.20
N PRO A 74 13.92 3.16 -22.13
CA PRO A 74 13.45 3.68 -20.86
C PRO A 74 12.30 2.80 -20.34
N LEU A 75 12.47 2.25 -19.15
CA LEU A 75 11.38 1.67 -18.37
C LEU A 75 10.65 2.84 -17.70
N LEU A 76 9.42 3.06 -18.15
CA LEU A 76 8.53 4.01 -17.49
C LEU A 76 8.24 3.48 -16.07
N PRO A 77 8.32 4.35 -15.05
CA PRO A 77 7.97 3.96 -13.70
C PRO A 77 6.50 3.53 -13.67
N PRO A 78 6.15 2.55 -12.81
CA PRO A 78 4.79 2.05 -12.73
C PRO A 78 3.79 3.14 -12.33
N LEU A 79 4.27 4.18 -11.65
CA LEU A 79 3.48 5.34 -11.22
C LEU A 79 4.14 6.64 -11.65
N LYS A 80 3.31 7.65 -11.92
CA LYS A 80 3.76 9.04 -12.03
C LYS A 80 4.17 9.58 -10.66
N ASN A 81 4.59 10.84 -10.64
CA ASN A 81 4.79 11.58 -9.39
C ASN A 81 3.48 11.60 -8.58
N VAL A 82 3.59 11.35 -7.28
CA VAL A 82 2.45 11.41 -6.36
C VAL A 82 2.85 12.22 -5.14
N VAL A 83 1.96 13.09 -4.67
CA VAL A 83 2.09 13.77 -3.37
C VAL A 83 1.04 13.18 -2.43
N LEU A 84 1.47 12.74 -1.26
CA LEU A 84 0.60 12.31 -0.18
C LEU A 84 0.41 13.49 0.78
N LEU A 85 -0.78 14.10 0.70
CA LEU A 85 -1.20 15.20 1.57
C LEU A 85 -1.56 14.67 2.95
N ARG A 86 -0.98 15.23 4.00
CA ARG A 86 -1.20 14.79 5.37
C ARG A 86 -2.50 15.35 5.93
N ASN A 87 -3.41 14.45 6.31
CA ASN A 87 -4.71 14.78 6.89
C ASN A 87 -4.83 14.14 8.29
N GLY A 88 -4.09 14.70 9.26
CA GLY A 88 -4.03 14.17 10.62
C GLY A 88 -3.27 12.84 10.68
N ALA A 89 -3.96 11.73 10.97
CA ALA A 89 -3.36 10.39 11.00
C ALA A 89 -3.39 9.68 9.63
N SER A 90 -4.06 10.28 8.63
CA SER A 90 -4.27 9.71 7.30
C SER A 90 -3.55 10.52 6.23
N TYR A 91 -3.48 9.95 5.02
CA TYR A 91 -2.95 10.64 3.84
C TYR A 91 -3.98 10.63 2.70
N SER A 92 -3.97 11.68 1.88
CA SER A 92 -4.70 11.75 0.61
C SER A 92 -3.72 11.83 -0.54
N ALA A 93 -3.87 10.98 -1.55
CA ALA A 93 -2.96 10.95 -2.69
C ALA A 93 -3.40 11.93 -3.79
N LEU A 94 -2.51 12.83 -4.17
CA LEU A 94 -2.60 13.69 -5.35
C LEU A 94 -1.65 13.14 -6.42
N TYR A 95 -2.24 12.66 -7.51
CA TYR A 95 -1.50 12.05 -8.62
C TYR A 95 -1.18 13.08 -9.70
N ASP A 96 0.01 12.96 -10.27
CA ASP A 96 0.53 13.82 -11.34
C ASP A 96 0.43 15.34 -11.04
N PRO A 97 0.91 15.80 -9.86
CA PRO A 97 0.88 17.22 -9.54
C PRO A 97 1.77 18.03 -10.49
N PRO A 98 1.40 19.29 -10.82
CA PRO A 98 2.17 20.14 -11.71
C PRO A 98 3.63 20.30 -11.24
N ALA A 99 4.57 20.21 -12.17
CA ALA A 99 5.99 20.34 -11.85
C ALA A 99 6.35 21.71 -11.23
N ALA A 100 5.62 22.77 -11.59
CA ALA A 100 5.82 24.10 -11.01
C ALA A 100 5.57 24.10 -9.48
N ASP A 101 4.50 23.42 -9.04
CA ASP A 101 4.12 23.34 -7.63
C ASP A 101 5.14 22.49 -6.85
N LEU A 102 5.57 21.37 -7.43
CA LEU A 102 6.62 20.53 -6.83
C LEU A 102 7.94 21.29 -6.65
N ASN A 103 8.29 22.17 -7.60
CA ASN A 103 9.54 22.94 -7.54
C ASN A 103 9.48 24.11 -6.55
N ALA A 104 8.29 24.52 -6.11
CA ALA A 104 8.10 25.59 -5.15
C ALA A 104 8.29 25.14 -3.68
N VAL A 105 8.28 23.82 -3.44
CA VAL A 105 8.36 23.24 -2.10
C VAL A 105 9.81 22.89 -1.73
N ALA A 106 10.20 23.19 -0.50
CA ALA A 106 11.49 22.82 0.06
C ALA A 106 11.48 21.36 0.53
N TRP A 107 11.84 20.44 -0.35
CA TRP A 107 11.86 19.00 -0.08
C TRP A 107 13.12 18.53 0.66
N THR A 108 12.94 17.67 1.65
CA THR A 108 14.03 16.93 2.32
C THR A 108 13.85 15.42 2.10
N ALA A 109 14.94 14.66 1.97
CA ALA A 109 14.84 13.21 1.79
C ALA A 109 14.18 12.55 3.00
N ALA A 110 13.16 11.72 2.76
CA ALA A 110 12.45 11.00 3.81
C ALA A 110 12.97 9.55 3.92
N PRO A 111 13.07 8.99 5.15
CA PRO A 111 13.70 7.70 5.38
C PRO A 111 12.75 6.53 5.09
N TYR A 112 12.37 6.36 3.82
CA TYR A 112 11.49 5.28 3.37
C TYR A 112 12.21 4.34 2.40
N GLN A 113 11.98 3.04 2.59
CA GLN A 113 12.15 2.03 1.54
C GLN A 113 10.86 1.94 0.73
N SER A 114 11.00 1.78 -0.59
CA SER A 114 9.85 1.66 -1.49
C SER A 114 9.84 0.31 -2.21
N PHE A 115 8.65 -0.29 -2.28
CA PHE A 115 8.40 -1.56 -2.94
C PHE A 115 7.18 -1.45 -3.84
N ILE A 116 7.12 -2.26 -4.89
CA ILE A 116 5.97 -2.35 -5.79
C ILE A 116 5.42 -3.78 -5.83
N GLY A 117 4.11 -3.89 -6.00
CA GLY A 117 3.36 -5.12 -6.20
C GLY A 117 1.91 -4.82 -6.55
N ASP A 118 1.18 -5.79 -7.08
CA ASP A 118 -0.28 -5.67 -7.26
C ASP A 118 -0.95 -6.21 -5.98
N LEU A 119 -1.29 -5.32 -5.04
CA LEU A 119 -1.79 -5.71 -3.70
C LEU A 119 -3.31 -5.87 -3.69
N ASN A 120 -4.01 -5.15 -4.56
CA ASN A 120 -5.47 -5.19 -4.67
C ASN A 120 -5.98 -6.11 -5.79
N ARG A 121 -5.09 -6.71 -6.58
CA ARG A 121 -5.36 -7.61 -7.71
C ARG A 121 -6.12 -6.94 -8.86
N ASP A 122 -5.90 -5.64 -9.07
CA ASP A 122 -6.49 -4.91 -10.19
C ASP A 122 -5.64 -4.95 -11.47
N GLY A 123 -4.46 -5.60 -11.40
CA GLY A 123 -3.53 -5.70 -12.52
C GLY A 123 -2.62 -4.48 -12.68
N ILE A 124 -2.72 -3.49 -11.80
CA ILE A 124 -1.87 -2.30 -11.73
C ILE A 124 -0.96 -2.44 -10.50
N LEU A 125 0.29 -1.99 -10.63
CA LEU A 125 1.24 -2.06 -9.51
C LEU A 125 0.98 -0.92 -8.51
N ASP A 126 0.70 -1.29 -7.28
CA ASP A 126 0.66 -0.43 -6.11
C ASP A 126 2.07 -0.23 -5.54
N LEU A 127 2.22 0.81 -4.72
CA LEU A 127 3.47 1.18 -4.05
C LEU A 127 3.33 1.02 -2.53
N VAL A 128 4.30 0.37 -1.92
CA VAL A 128 4.45 0.26 -0.47
C VAL A 128 5.63 1.10 -0.02
N LEU A 129 5.38 1.99 0.94
CA LEU A 129 6.39 2.82 1.59
C LEU A 129 6.60 2.30 3.00
N GLN A 130 7.72 1.62 3.20
CA GLN A 130 8.13 1.11 4.49
C GLN A 130 9.08 2.11 5.16
N PRO A 131 8.75 2.65 6.34
CA PRO A 131 9.64 3.54 7.05
C PRO A 131 10.88 2.77 7.55
N ASN A 132 12.03 3.45 7.59
CA ASN A 132 13.28 2.87 8.09
C ASN A 132 13.29 2.73 9.62
N ASP A 133 12.42 3.46 10.31
CA ASP A 133 12.23 3.40 11.76
C ASP A 133 10.74 3.20 12.10
N SER A 134 10.45 2.93 13.36
CA SER A 134 9.09 2.65 13.84
C SER A 134 8.27 3.90 14.18
N SER A 135 8.82 5.10 13.99
CA SER A 135 8.15 6.35 14.32
C SER A 135 7.19 6.81 13.23
N ASP A 136 7.43 6.36 12.00
CA ASP A 136 6.58 6.64 10.85
C ASP A 136 5.62 5.48 10.50
N SER A 137 4.61 5.79 9.71
CA SER A 137 3.61 4.80 9.25
C SER A 137 4.08 4.07 8.00
N LEU A 138 3.77 2.77 7.93
CA LEU A 138 3.75 2.02 6.67
C LEU A 138 2.58 2.51 5.83
N LEU A 139 2.86 2.86 4.57
CA LEU A 139 1.86 3.38 3.64
C LEU A 139 1.75 2.46 2.43
N ILE A 140 0.53 2.21 1.99
CA ILE A 140 0.25 1.54 0.71
C ILE A 140 -0.51 2.54 -0.15
N VAL A 141 0.08 2.92 -1.27
CA VAL A 141 -0.45 3.89 -2.24
C VAL A 141 -0.88 3.11 -3.47
N SER A 142 -2.12 3.29 -3.92
CA SER A 142 -2.60 2.56 -5.07
C SER A 142 -1.91 3.01 -6.34
N GLY A 143 -1.77 2.09 -7.28
CA GLY A 143 -1.39 2.45 -8.63
C GLY A 143 -2.51 3.01 -9.50
N ASN A 144 -3.75 2.90 -9.02
CA ASN A 144 -4.95 3.19 -9.77
C ASN A 144 -5.72 4.37 -9.17
N PRO A 145 -5.39 5.63 -9.56
CA PRO A 145 -5.97 6.83 -8.96
C PRO A 145 -7.48 6.95 -9.17
N SER A 146 -8.04 6.27 -10.17
CA SER A 146 -9.46 6.30 -10.49
C SER A 146 -10.30 5.37 -9.63
N ALA A 147 -9.68 4.38 -8.98
CA ALA A 147 -10.36 3.44 -8.09
C ALA A 147 -9.99 3.67 -6.63
N HIS A 148 -8.72 3.96 -6.32
CA HIS A 148 -8.21 4.07 -4.96
C HIS A 148 -7.05 5.07 -4.81
N GLY A 149 -6.99 5.77 -3.67
CA GLY A 149 -5.90 6.70 -3.33
C GLY A 149 -4.83 6.02 -2.46
N VAL A 150 -4.91 6.24 -1.15
CA VAL A 150 -4.13 5.51 -0.17
C VAL A 150 -4.93 4.27 0.25
N LEU A 151 -4.36 3.08 0.04
CA LEU A 151 -5.00 1.80 0.33
C LEU A 151 -4.91 1.43 1.81
N GLN A 152 -3.80 1.77 2.46
CA GLN A 152 -3.61 1.47 3.87
C GLN A 152 -2.60 2.42 4.51
N VAL A 153 -2.90 2.82 5.75
CA VAL A 153 -1.95 3.43 6.68
C VAL A 153 -1.88 2.52 7.90
N ALA A 154 -0.71 1.96 8.17
CA ALA A 154 -0.46 1.23 9.42
C ALA A 154 0.56 2.03 10.23
N SER A 155 0.10 2.62 11.35
CA SER A 155 0.97 3.35 12.25
C SER A 155 1.96 2.40 12.92
N GLY A 156 3.23 2.79 12.96
CA GLY A 156 4.21 2.18 13.85
C GLY A 156 3.71 2.32 15.28
N THR A 157 3.57 1.21 16.00
CA THR A 157 3.21 1.22 17.42
C THR A 157 4.47 1.54 18.24
N GLY A 158 4.95 2.77 18.13
CA GLY A 158 5.91 3.32 19.09
C GLY A 158 5.19 3.55 20.42
N ARG A 159 5.33 2.60 21.34
CA ARG A 159 5.08 2.80 22.77
C ARG A 159 6.14 3.72 23.38
#